data_AF-A0A2H6NIS1-F1
#
_entry.id   AF-A0A2H6NIS1-F1
#
_cell.length_a   1.000
_cell.length_b   1.000
_cell.length_c   1.000
_cell.angle_alpha   90.00
_cell.angle_beta   90.00
_cell.angle_gamma   90.00
#
_symmetry.space_group_name_H-M   'P 1'
#
loop_
_entity.id
_entity.type
_entity.pdbx_description
1 polymer ?
#
loop_
_entity_poly.entity_id
_entity_poly.type
_entity_poly.pdbx_seq_one_letter_code
_entity_poly.pdbx_strand_id
1 'polypeptide(L)'
;IRSFLRGATNLRPKTIHRYPTWDLNKVLGALTRAPFEPIETIDLQHLTLKVVFLVAITSARRISELAALSVKRDLCIFHADRVVLRTDPSFIPKINSAFHRAQELILPTFCAKPSHPLELQWHRLDVCRAL
;
A
#
# COMPACT_ATOMS: atom_id res chain seq x y z
N ILE A 1 -4.94 5.70 44.70
CA ILE A 1 -4.99 6.93 43.85
C ILE A 1 -4.47 6.69 42.42
N ARG A 2 -3.27 6.14 42.18
CA ARG A 2 -2.75 5.87 40.82
C ARG A 2 -3.69 5.05 39.93
N SER A 3 -4.25 3.95 40.45
CA SER A 3 -5.17 3.09 39.68
C SER A 3 -6.47 3.80 39.31
N PHE A 4 -6.96 4.67 40.19
CA PHE A 4 -8.16 5.49 39.95
C PHE A 4 -7.91 6.54 38.87
N LEU A 5 -6.80 7.27 38.95
CA LEU A 5 -6.41 8.24 37.92
C LEU A 5 -6.19 7.57 36.56
N ARG A 6 -5.59 6.37 36.54
CA ARG A 6 -5.43 5.57 35.32
C ARG A 6 -6.79 5.16 34.72
N GLY A 7 -7.73 4.73 35.56
CA GLY A 7 -9.10 4.43 35.14
C GLY A 7 -9.81 5.65 34.54
N ALA A 8 -9.69 6.81 35.18
CA ALA A 8 -10.27 8.06 34.69
C ALA A 8 -9.67 8.49 33.33
N THR A 9 -8.35 8.34 33.14
CA THR A 9 -7.69 8.62 31.86
C THR A 9 -8.04 7.61 30.75
N ASN A 10 -8.37 6.37 31.10
CA ASN A 10 -8.83 5.37 30.11
C ASN A 10 -10.27 5.62 29.67
N LEU A 11 -11.15 6.07 30.58
CA LEU A 11 -12.54 6.43 30.27
C LEU A 11 -12.64 7.70 29.41
N ARG A 12 -11.69 8.62 29.57
CA ARG A 12 -11.55 9.82 28.74
C ARG A 12 -10.12 9.91 28.22
N PRO A 13 -9.78 9.13 27.19
CA PRO A 13 -8.45 9.22 26.59
C PRO A 13 -8.24 10.64 26.10
N LYS A 14 -7.02 11.16 26.28
CA LYS A 14 -6.68 12.48 25.74
C LYS A 14 -6.90 12.46 24.23
N THR A 15 -7.67 13.42 23.72
CA THR A 15 -7.81 13.63 22.28
C THR A 15 -6.45 14.03 21.73
N ILE A 16 -5.75 13.07 21.14
CA ILE A 16 -4.51 13.36 20.43
C ILE A 16 -4.93 14.00 19.11
N HIS A 17 -4.60 15.28 18.94
CA HIS A 17 -4.77 15.97 17.68
C HIS A 17 -3.85 15.31 16.65
N ARG A 18 -4.41 14.44 15.80
CA ARG A 18 -3.66 13.74 14.77
C ARG A 18 -3.37 14.71 13.62
N TYR A 19 -2.24 15.41 13.67
CA TYR A 19 -1.62 15.98 12.47
C TYR A 19 -0.67 14.95 11.83
N PRO A 20 -0.57 14.88 10.49
CA PRO A 20 -1.34 15.64 9.51
C PRO A 20 -2.55 14.87 8.96
N THR A 21 -3.64 15.60 8.73
CA THR A 21 -4.72 15.22 7.80
C THR A 21 -4.16 15.28 6.38
N TRP A 22 -3.37 14.28 6.00
CA TRP A 22 -2.92 14.16 4.62
C TRP A 22 -4.14 13.94 3.71
N ASP A 23 -4.10 14.53 2.53
CA ASP A 23 -5.17 14.44 1.54
C ASP A 23 -4.76 13.45 0.46
N LEU A 24 -5.50 12.35 0.36
CA LEU A 24 -5.20 11.29 -0.59
C LEU A 24 -5.17 11.80 -2.02
N ASN A 25 -6.08 12.70 -2.40
CA ASN A 25 -6.12 13.23 -3.76
C ASN A 25 -4.87 14.07 -4.08
N LYS A 26 -4.37 14.81 -3.10
CA LYS A 26 -3.11 15.57 -3.26
C LYS A 26 -1.91 14.63 -3.41
N VAL A 27 -1.86 13.56 -2.62
CA VAL A 27 -0.76 12.58 -2.72
C VAL A 27 -0.81 11.85 -4.06
N LEU A 28 -1.97 11.36 -4.48
CA LEU A 28 -2.13 10.72 -5.79
C LEU A 28 -1.78 11.69 -6.92
N GLY A 29 -2.22 12.95 -6.84
CA GLY A 29 -1.82 13.99 -7.78
C GLY A 29 -0.30 14.18 -7.86
N ALA A 30 0.39 14.19 -6.72
CA ALA A 30 1.85 14.29 -6.65
C ALA A 30 2.55 13.07 -7.27
N LEU A 31 2.04 11.85 -7.05
CA LEU A 31 2.60 10.62 -7.62
C LEU A 31 2.53 10.55 -9.15
N THR A 32 1.69 11.37 -9.79
CA THR A 32 1.60 11.47 -11.26
C THR A 32 2.61 12.45 -11.89
N ARG A 33 3.44 13.11 -11.08
CA ARG A 33 4.38 14.17 -11.49
C ARG A 33 5.79 13.87 -11.00
N ALA A 34 6.78 14.63 -11.47
CA ALA A 34 8.12 14.61 -10.91
C ALA A 34 8.07 14.86 -9.39
N PRO A 35 8.87 14.16 -8.57
CA PRO A 35 9.94 13.22 -8.95
C PRO A 35 9.46 11.77 -9.21
N PHE A 36 8.17 11.47 -9.11
CA PHE A 36 7.61 10.12 -9.18
C PHE A 36 7.35 9.58 -10.60
N GLU A 37 7.63 10.41 -11.60
CA GLU A 37 7.50 10.14 -13.04
C GLU A 37 8.57 10.92 -13.82
N PRO A 38 9.11 10.39 -14.94
CA PRO A 38 8.78 9.10 -15.55
C PRO A 38 9.47 7.90 -14.83
N ILE A 39 8.79 6.76 -14.77
CA ILE A 39 9.32 5.53 -14.10
C ILE A 39 10.63 5.02 -14.73
N GLU A 40 10.87 5.30 -16.00
CA GLU A 40 12.07 4.83 -16.71
C GLU A 40 13.38 5.47 -16.21
N THR A 41 13.32 6.68 -15.67
CA THR A 41 14.51 7.46 -15.28
C THR A 41 14.52 7.86 -13.80
N ILE A 42 13.54 7.40 -13.04
CA ILE A 42 13.39 7.75 -11.63
C ILE A 42 14.44 7.04 -10.77
N ASP A 43 14.85 7.70 -9.68
CA ASP A 43 15.67 7.05 -8.66
C ASP A 43 14.90 5.96 -7.90
N LEU A 44 15.62 4.90 -7.51
CA LEU A 44 15.06 3.72 -6.85
C LEU A 44 14.33 4.06 -5.54
N GLN A 45 14.79 5.08 -4.80
CA GLN A 45 14.13 5.51 -3.57
C GLN A 45 12.72 6.02 -3.85
N HIS A 46 12.57 6.86 -4.88
CA HIS A 46 11.29 7.46 -5.23
C HIS A 46 10.34 6.42 -5.85
N LEU A 47 10.87 5.50 -6.65
CA LEU A 47 10.11 4.35 -7.16
C LEU A 47 9.59 3.49 -6.01
N THR A 48 10.47 3.17 -5.05
CA THR A 48 10.10 2.37 -3.86
C THR A 48 8.99 3.06 -3.06
N LEU A 49 9.10 4.38 -2.82
CA LEU A 49 8.06 5.13 -2.11
C LEU A 49 6.72 5.11 -2.86
N LYS A 50 6.74 5.27 -4.18
CA LYS A 50 5.54 5.20 -5.03
C LYS A 50 4.90 3.82 -4.96
N VAL A 51 5.67 2.77 -5.18
CA VAL A 51 5.19 1.38 -5.15
C VAL A 51 4.62 1.04 -3.78
N VAL A 52 5.37 1.28 -2.69
CA VAL A 52 4.93 0.96 -1.34
C VAL A 52 3.65 1.73 -0.98
N PHE A 53 3.55 3.02 -1.34
CA PHE A 53 2.34 3.79 -1.09
C PHE A 53 1.14 3.25 -1.86
N LEU A 54 1.29 3.00 -3.17
CA LEU A 54 0.22 2.48 -4.02
C LEU A 54 -0.23 1.08 -3.59
N VAL A 55 0.71 0.19 -3.26
CA VAL A 55 0.40 -1.14 -2.71
C VAL A 55 -0.32 -0.99 -1.36
N ALA A 56 0.13 -0.10 -0.48
CA ALA A 56 -0.50 0.09 0.83
C ALA A 56 -1.95 0.56 0.72
N ILE A 57 -2.23 1.55 -0.14
CA ILE A 57 -3.58 2.13 -0.24
C ILE A 57 -4.56 1.23 -0.99
N THR A 58 -4.09 0.45 -1.97
CA THR A 58 -4.94 -0.47 -2.74
C THR A 58 -5.20 -1.79 -2.00
N SER A 59 -4.24 -2.24 -1.19
CA SER A 59 -4.33 -3.51 -0.47
C SER A 59 -5.05 -3.43 0.89
N ALA A 60 -5.06 -2.25 1.51
CA ALA A 60 -5.53 -2.02 2.88
C ALA A 60 -4.92 -2.99 3.92
N ARG A 61 -3.70 -3.49 3.67
CA ARG A 61 -3.01 -4.43 4.55
C ARG A 61 -2.25 -3.73 5.67
N ARG A 62 -2.00 -4.47 6.76
CA ARG A 62 -1.13 -3.98 7.84
C ARG A 62 0.30 -3.85 7.35
N ILE A 63 1.05 -2.90 7.93
CA ILE A 63 2.45 -2.67 7.58
C ILE A 63 3.33 -3.92 7.73
N SER A 64 3.03 -4.79 8.70
CA SER A 64 3.74 -6.06 8.88
C SER A 64 3.50 -7.05 7.74
N GLU A 65 2.30 -7.06 7.15
CA GLU A 65 1.97 -7.91 6.00
C GLU A 65 2.66 -7.37 4.74
N LEU A 66 2.66 -6.05 4.55
CA LEU A 66 3.39 -5.39 3.45
C LEU A 66 4.89 -5.68 3.50
N ALA A 67 5.50 -5.61 4.69
CA ALA A 67 6.91 -5.92 4.90
C ALA A 67 7.25 -7.41 4.70
N ALA A 68 6.24 -8.29 4.77
CA ALA A 68 6.39 -9.72 4.57
C ALA A 68 6.17 -10.17 3.12
N LEU A 69 5.81 -9.27 2.21
CA LEU A 69 5.69 -9.59 0.79
C LEU A 69 7.05 -10.02 0.22
N SER A 70 7.03 -10.98 -0.69
CA SER A 70 8.24 -11.55 -1.27
C SER A 70 8.25 -11.45 -2.78
N VAL A 71 9.43 -11.23 -3.36
CA VAL A 71 9.66 -11.20 -4.82
C VAL A 71 9.99 -12.59 -5.40
N LYS A 72 9.95 -13.65 -4.59
CA LYS A 72 10.16 -15.03 -5.06
C LYS A 72 9.10 -15.36 -6.12
N ARG A 73 9.49 -16.12 -7.17
CA ARG A 73 8.66 -16.38 -8.36
C ARG A 73 7.32 -17.06 -8.06
N ASP A 74 7.26 -17.83 -6.99
CA ASP A 74 6.07 -18.53 -6.49
C ASP A 74 5.18 -17.64 -5.60
N LEU A 75 5.69 -16.49 -5.16
CA LEU A 75 5.00 -15.57 -4.25
C LEU A 75 4.67 -14.22 -4.90
N CYS A 76 5.33 -13.85 -6.00
CA CYS A 76 5.04 -12.67 -6.81
C CYS A 76 4.80 -13.11 -8.27
N ILE A 77 3.53 -13.13 -8.67
CA ILE A 77 3.10 -13.66 -9.96
C ILE A 77 2.45 -12.54 -10.76
N PHE A 78 3.04 -12.24 -11.92
CA PHE A 78 2.48 -11.29 -12.87
C PHE A 78 1.56 -12.00 -13.85
N HIS A 79 0.35 -11.47 -14.00
CA HIS A 79 -0.59 -11.81 -15.06
C HIS A 79 -0.77 -10.59 -15.97
N ALA A 80 -1.44 -10.77 -17.12
CA ALA A 80 -1.69 -9.68 -18.06
C ALA A 80 -2.58 -8.57 -17.48
N ASP A 81 -3.45 -8.89 -16.52
CA ASP A 81 -4.49 -8.04 -15.96
C ASP A 81 -4.33 -7.73 -14.47
N ARG A 82 -3.33 -8.34 -13.81
CA ARG A 82 -3.13 -8.24 -12.36
C ARG A 82 -1.76 -8.73 -11.91
N VAL A 83 -1.38 -8.36 -10.69
CA VAL A 83 -0.26 -8.96 -9.96
C VAL A 83 -0.81 -9.66 -8.71
N VAL A 84 -0.35 -10.89 -8.46
CA VAL A 84 -0.67 -11.65 -7.25
C VAL A 84 0.56 -11.69 -6.36
N LEU A 85 0.44 -11.16 -5.16
CA LEU A 85 1.48 -11.11 -4.14
C LEU A 85 1.09 -11.97 -2.94
N ARG A 86 2.05 -12.73 -2.41
CA ARG A 86 1.89 -13.57 -1.22
C ARG A 86 2.93 -13.18 -0.18
N THR A 87 2.54 -13.25 1.10
CA THR A 87 3.50 -13.10 2.20
C THR A 87 4.43 -14.30 2.27
N ASP A 88 5.66 -14.10 2.74
CA ASP A 88 6.58 -15.21 3.00
C ASP A 88 5.93 -16.21 3.98
N PRO A 89 5.94 -17.53 3.71
CA PRO A 89 5.34 -18.54 4.58
C PRO A 89 5.86 -18.54 6.02
N SER A 90 7.07 -17.99 6.28
CA SER A 90 7.57 -17.85 7.65
C SER A 90 6.93 -16.70 8.43
N PHE A 91 6.21 -15.80 7.76
CA PHE A 91 5.52 -14.68 8.39
C PHE A 91 4.27 -15.16 9.16
N ILE A 92 4.07 -14.63 10.37
CA ILE A 92 2.92 -14.94 11.21
C ILE A 92 2.04 -13.69 11.31
N PRO A 93 0.83 -13.68 10.70
CA PRO A 93 -0.07 -12.55 10.79
C PRO A 93 -0.62 -12.36 12.20
N LYS A 94 -1.09 -11.15 12.50
CA LYS A 94 -1.66 -10.81 13.82
C LYS A 94 -2.84 -11.73 14.19
N ILE A 95 -3.66 -12.08 13.21
CA ILE A 95 -4.70 -13.10 13.36
C ILE A 95 -4.17 -14.38 12.74
N ASN A 96 -3.72 -15.28 13.60
CA ASN A 96 -3.02 -16.47 13.17
C ASN A 96 -3.98 -17.61 12.78
N SER A 97 -4.70 -17.46 11.67
CA SER A 97 -5.52 -18.54 11.08
C SER A 97 -5.02 -18.96 9.70
N ALA A 98 -5.36 -20.17 9.28
CA ALA A 98 -5.00 -20.69 7.96
C ALA A 98 -5.44 -19.75 6.82
N PHE A 99 -6.64 -19.20 6.93
CA PHE A 99 -7.16 -18.21 6.00
C PHE A 99 -6.25 -16.98 5.88
N HIS A 100 -5.88 -16.35 7.00
CA HIS A 100 -5.06 -15.13 6.97
C HIS A 100 -3.61 -15.41 6.51
N ARG A 101 -3.07 -16.60 6.77
CA ARG A 101 -1.73 -17.00 6.29
C ARG A 101 -1.70 -17.25 4.78
N ALA A 102 -2.77 -17.82 4.23
CA ALA A 102 -2.88 -18.16 2.82
C ALA A 102 -3.50 -17.05 1.98
N GLN A 103 -3.83 -15.90 2.59
CA GLN A 103 -4.56 -14.84 1.90
C GLN A 103 -3.65 -14.13 0.90
N GLU A 104 -4.00 -14.20 -0.37
CA GLU A 104 -3.29 -13.52 -1.44
C GLU A 104 -3.67 -12.03 -1.49
N LEU A 105 -2.71 -11.22 -1.94
CA LEU A 105 -2.94 -9.84 -2.31
C LEU A 105 -3.01 -9.76 -3.84
N ILE A 106 -4.20 -9.53 -4.36
CA ILE A 106 -4.45 -9.40 -5.80
C ILE A 106 -4.57 -7.91 -6.13
N LEU A 107 -3.68 -7.43 -6.99
CA LEU A 107 -3.63 -6.05 -7.46
C LEU A 107 -3.99 -6.04 -8.94
N PRO A 108 -5.22 -5.62 -9.33
CA PRO A 108 -5.58 -5.53 -10.74
C PRO A 108 -4.88 -4.35 -11.43
N THR A 109 -4.67 -4.45 -12.73
CA THR A 109 -4.20 -3.34 -13.57
C THR A 109 -5.20 -2.19 -13.55
N PHE A 110 -4.69 -0.96 -13.48
CA PHE A 110 -5.50 0.25 -13.47
C PHE A 110 -5.31 1.07 -14.75
N CYS A 111 -6.41 1.37 -15.44
CA CYS A 111 -6.41 2.10 -16.72
C CYS A 111 -5.48 1.47 -17.77
N ALA A 112 -5.53 0.15 -17.98
CA ALA A 112 -4.59 -0.59 -18.85
C ALA A 112 -4.58 -0.14 -20.32
N LYS A 113 -5.68 0.44 -20.81
CA LYS A 113 -5.80 0.96 -22.20
C LYS A 113 -6.36 2.38 -22.14
N PRO A 114 -5.55 3.38 -21.76
CA PRO A 114 -6.03 4.74 -21.61
C PRO A 114 -6.38 5.34 -22.98
N SER A 115 -7.58 5.88 -23.08
CA SER A 115 -8.13 6.51 -24.29
C SER A 115 -8.33 8.02 -24.09
N HIS A 116 -8.66 8.43 -22.86
CA HIS A 116 -8.91 9.82 -22.50
C HIS A 116 -7.68 10.47 -21.83
N PRO A 117 -7.44 11.79 -21.96
CA PRO A 117 -6.33 12.47 -21.29
C PRO A 117 -6.24 12.23 -19.77
N LEU A 118 -7.39 12.14 -19.09
CA LEU A 118 -7.42 11.81 -17.66
C LEU A 118 -7.02 10.36 -17.38
N GLU A 119 -7.37 9.41 -18.25
CA GLU A 119 -6.97 8.01 -18.12
C GLU A 119 -5.46 7.87 -18.32
N LEU A 120 -4.87 8.65 -19.22
CA LEU A 120 -3.41 8.70 -19.39
C LEU A 120 -2.72 9.19 -18.11
N GLN A 121 -3.32 10.16 -17.41
CA GLN A 121 -2.81 10.62 -16.12
C GLN A 121 -3.01 9.56 -15.03
N TRP A 122 -4.18 8.93 -14.95
CA TRP A 122 -4.50 7.92 -13.93
C TRP A 122 -3.76 6.61 -14.12
N HIS A 123 -3.42 6.25 -15.36
CA HIS A 123 -2.55 5.12 -15.65
C HIS A 123 -1.17 5.27 -14.99
N ARG A 124 -0.76 6.50 -14.61
CA ARG A 124 0.44 6.75 -13.80
C ARG A 124 0.39 6.25 -12.36
N LEU A 125 -0.81 5.93 -11.90
CA LEU A 125 -1.09 5.37 -10.58
C LEU A 125 -1.29 3.85 -10.63
N ASP A 126 -1.09 3.22 -11.79
CA ASP A 126 -1.20 1.77 -11.91
C ASP A 126 -0.09 1.08 -11.13
N VAL A 127 -0.51 0.26 -10.15
CA VAL A 127 0.41 -0.45 -9.26
C VAL A 127 1.16 -1.53 -10.02
N CYS A 128 0.49 -2.20 -10.97
CA CYS A 128 1.09 -3.25 -11.79
C CYS A 128 2.21 -2.71 -12.69
N ARG A 129 2.13 -1.43 -13.07
CA ARG A 129 3.14 -0.74 -13.88
C ARG A 129 4.32 -0.25 -13.04
N ALA A 130 4.11 -0.02 -11.75
CA ALA A 130 5.14 0.45 -10.83
C ALA A 130 5.94 -0.70 -10.21
N LEU A 131 5.33 -1.89 -10.10
CA LEU A 131 5.96 -3.16 -9.68
C LEU A 131 6.80 -3.77 -10.80
#